data_AF-A0A1Q7AJK3-F1
#
_entry.id   AF-A0A1Q7AJK3-F1
#
_cell.length_a   1.000
_cell.length_b   1.000
_cell.length_c   1.000
_cell.angle_alpha   90.00
_cell.angle_beta   90.00
_cell.angle_gamma   90.00
#
_symmetry.space_group_name_H-M   'P 1'
#
loop_
_entity.id
_entity.type
_entity.pdbx_description
1 polymer ?
#
loop_
_entity_poly.entity_id
_entity_poly.type
_entity_poly.pdbx_seq_one_letter_code
_entity_poly.pdbx_strand_id
1 'polypeptide(L)'
;MTVLPDTMKLDGRRTKTILRDAFADLLPPEIERRGKMGFGVPLGSWFRGSLRDYMRDLLLSPNARYRTMLSPTFVHDVVSRHLSGAANLGPQLWALICFERWLQLFSEWQSGAGAADSAEYRAGEWHDRRGAGR
;
A
#
# COMPACT_ATOMS: atom_id res chain seq x y z
N MET A 1 15.65 -17.02 -20.49
CA MET A 1 14.83 -17.95 -19.68
C MET A 1 15.79 -18.95 -19.06
N THR A 2 15.86 -19.08 -17.73
CA THR A 2 16.92 -19.86 -17.04
C THR A 2 16.79 -21.37 -17.26
N VAL A 3 17.91 -22.05 -17.47
CA VAL A 3 18.04 -23.49 -17.84
C VAL A 3 17.92 -24.47 -16.66
N LEU A 4 17.71 -23.97 -15.44
CA LEU A 4 17.65 -24.81 -14.23
C LEU A 4 16.28 -25.50 -14.06
N PRO A 5 16.24 -26.81 -13.72
CA PRO A 5 15.02 -27.53 -13.35
C PRO A 5 14.27 -26.86 -12.20
N ASP A 6 12.95 -26.89 -12.23
CA ASP A 6 12.14 -26.22 -11.20
C ASP A 6 12.21 -26.90 -9.83
N THR A 7 12.44 -28.22 -9.80
CA THR A 7 12.69 -28.99 -8.58
C THR A 7 13.90 -28.48 -7.80
N MET A 8 14.88 -27.86 -8.48
CA MET A 8 16.05 -27.25 -7.85
C MET A 8 15.77 -25.85 -7.29
N LYS A 9 14.67 -25.21 -7.69
CA LYS A 9 14.25 -23.89 -7.17
C LYS A 9 13.24 -24.04 -6.04
N LEU A 10 12.38 -25.05 -6.15
CA LEU A 10 11.28 -25.34 -5.23
C LEU A 10 11.16 -26.85 -5.07
N ASP A 11 11.24 -27.32 -3.83
CA ASP A 11 10.94 -28.69 -3.45
C ASP A 11 9.85 -28.68 -2.37
N GLY A 12 8.61 -29.00 -2.76
CA GLY A 12 7.43 -28.86 -1.90
C GLY A 12 7.28 -27.42 -1.36
N ARG A 13 7.44 -27.24 -0.05
CA ARG A 13 7.41 -25.91 0.61
C ARG A 13 8.81 -25.29 0.80
N ARG A 14 9.88 -26.03 0.47
CA ARG A 14 11.26 -25.55 0.56
C ARG A 14 11.57 -24.73 -0.68
N THR A 15 11.70 -23.42 -0.49
CA THR A 15 12.06 -22.48 -1.56
C THR A 15 13.56 -22.23 -1.58
N LYS A 16 14.10 -21.91 -2.77
CA LYS A 16 15.52 -21.63 -2.99
C LYS A 16 16.41 -22.86 -2.70
N THR A 17 15.92 -24.05 -3.01
CA THR A 17 16.56 -25.35 -2.68
C THR A 17 18.04 -25.38 -3.04
N ILE A 18 18.39 -25.15 -4.31
CA ILE A 18 19.78 -25.15 -4.79
C ILE A 18 20.66 -24.11 -4.09
N LEU A 19 20.11 -22.94 -3.75
CA LEU A 19 20.84 -21.89 -3.05
C LEU A 19 21.09 -22.26 -1.59
N ARG A 20 20.14 -22.95 -0.95
CA ARG A 20 20.32 -23.41 0.44
C ARG A 20 21.34 -24.53 0.50
N ASP A 21 21.25 -25.49 -0.41
CA ASP A 21 22.17 -26.64 -0.46
C ASP A 21 23.61 -26.21 -0.77
N ALA A 22 23.80 -25.24 -1.67
CA ALA A 22 25.12 -24.74 -2.04
C ALA A 22 25.86 -23.98 -0.92
N PHE A 23 25.16 -23.54 0.14
CA PHE A 23 25.73 -22.77 1.24
C PHE A 23 25.41 -23.38 2.61
N ALA A 24 24.94 -24.64 2.65
CA ALA A 24 24.50 -25.30 3.87
C ALA A 24 25.63 -25.48 4.90
N ASP A 25 26.87 -25.56 4.43
CA ASP A 25 28.10 -25.64 5.21
C ASP A 25 28.54 -24.29 5.81
N LEU A 26 28.04 -23.18 5.25
CA LEU A 26 28.42 -21.81 5.64
C LEU A 26 27.35 -21.08 6.46
N LEU A 27 26.11 -21.55 6.45
CA LEU A 27 24.99 -20.91 7.14
C LEU A 27 24.65 -21.61 8.46
N PRO A 28 24.43 -20.87 9.56
CA PRO A 28 23.86 -21.44 10.77
C PRO A 28 22.49 -22.10 10.49
N PRO A 29 22.16 -23.23 11.13
CA PRO A 29 20.93 -23.97 10.87
C PRO A 29 19.64 -23.15 11.07
N GLU A 30 19.70 -22.09 11.88
CA GLU A 30 18.61 -21.16 12.14
C GLU A 30 18.31 -20.27 10.91
N ILE A 31 19.34 -19.86 10.18
CA ILE A 31 19.22 -19.06 8.95
C ILE A 31 18.81 -19.96 7.79
N GLU A 32 19.40 -21.14 7.71
CA GLU A 32 19.13 -22.14 6.67
C GLU A 32 17.69 -22.68 6.72
N ARG A 33 17.06 -22.72 7.90
CA ARG A 33 15.65 -23.12 8.06
C ARG A 33 14.66 -21.95 8.06
N ARG A 34 15.15 -20.70 8.05
CA ARG A 34 14.29 -19.52 8.05
C ARG A 34 13.47 -19.43 6.76
N GLY A 35 12.17 -19.20 6.92
CA GLY A 35 11.23 -18.95 5.83
C GLY A 35 11.56 -17.69 5.02
N LYS A 36 11.00 -17.59 3.82
CA LYS A 36 11.12 -16.37 3.00
C LYS A 36 10.41 -15.22 3.72
N MET A 37 11.19 -14.26 4.18
CA MET A 37 10.68 -13.00 4.71
C MET A 37 10.81 -11.92 3.64
N GLY A 38 9.78 -11.10 3.50
CA GLY A 38 9.91 -9.85 2.76
C GLY A 38 10.86 -8.88 3.48
N PHE A 39 11.37 -7.91 2.74
CA PHE A 39 12.06 -6.77 3.34
C PHE A 39 11.02 -5.79 3.87
N GLY A 40 10.47 -6.09 5.05
CA GLY A 40 9.51 -5.22 5.70
C GLY A 40 10.19 -3.91 6.09
N VAL A 41 9.80 -2.80 5.44
CA VAL A 41 10.24 -1.47 5.85
C VAL A 41 9.62 -1.18 7.23
N PRO A 42 10.40 -0.77 8.24
CA PRO A 42 9.92 -0.62 9.61
C PRO A 42 9.18 0.72 9.79
N LEU A 43 8.18 0.97 8.92
CA LEU A 43 7.44 2.22 8.79
C LEU A 43 6.92 2.73 10.13
N GLY A 44 6.37 1.85 10.98
CA GLY A 44 5.85 2.26 12.27
C GLY A 44 6.92 2.81 13.22
N SER A 45 8.13 2.26 13.19
CA SER A 45 9.24 2.81 13.99
C SER A 45 9.73 4.14 13.42
N TRP A 46 9.77 4.28 12.10
CA TRP A 46 10.22 5.50 11.44
C TRP A 46 9.24 6.64 11.64
N PHE A 47 7.93 6.43 11.47
CA PHE A 47 6.92 7.45 11.70
C PHE A 47 6.72 7.81 13.17
N ARG A 48 7.12 6.95 14.10
CA ARG A 48 7.27 7.32 15.51
C ARG A 48 8.63 7.94 15.83
N GLY A 49 9.61 7.84 14.96
CA GLY A 49 10.99 8.29 15.20
C GLY A 49 11.43 9.30 14.14
N SER A 50 12.42 8.90 13.34
CA SER A 50 13.14 9.77 12.40
C SER A 50 12.28 10.45 11.34
N LEU A 51 11.13 9.87 10.96
CA LEU A 51 10.22 10.43 9.96
C LEU A 51 8.94 11.02 10.57
N ARG A 52 8.89 11.17 11.90
CA ARG A 52 7.72 11.69 12.61
C ARG A 52 7.32 13.07 12.10
N ASP A 53 8.27 14.01 12.08
CA ASP A 53 7.95 15.40 11.75
C ASP A 53 7.64 15.54 10.26
N TYR A 54 8.38 14.88 9.38
CA TYR A 54 8.05 14.81 7.95
C TYR A 54 6.61 14.33 7.69
N MET A 55 6.20 13.23 8.33
CA MET A 55 4.84 12.72 8.21
C MET A 55 3.81 13.74 8.73
N ARG A 56 4.07 14.36 9.88
CA ARG A 56 3.15 15.34 10.47
C ARG A 56 3.02 16.60 9.63
N ASP A 57 4.14 17.14 9.16
CA ASP A 57 4.16 18.35 8.34
C ASP A 57 3.39 18.14 7.04
N LEU A 58 3.54 16.96 6.42
CA LEU A 58 2.82 16.62 5.21
C LEU A 58 1.32 16.38 5.46
N LEU A 59 0.99 15.49 6.41
CA LEU A 59 -0.39 15.02 6.61
C LEU A 59 -1.24 15.94 7.48
N LEU A 60 -0.65 16.77 8.34
CA LEU A 60 -1.40 17.67 9.22
C LEU A 60 -1.38 19.12 8.71
N SER A 61 -0.72 19.39 7.58
CA SER A 61 -0.72 20.71 6.95
C SER A 61 -2.15 21.21 6.72
N PRO A 62 -2.45 22.49 7.03
CA PRO A 62 -3.72 23.13 6.67
C PRO A 62 -3.99 23.11 5.16
N ASN A 63 -2.91 23.10 4.35
CA ASN A 63 -2.96 23.14 2.89
C ASN A 63 -2.84 21.75 2.25
N ALA A 64 -2.92 20.67 3.04
CA ALA A 64 -2.85 19.32 2.51
C ALA A 64 -3.99 19.08 1.51
N ARG A 65 -3.65 18.56 0.33
CA ARG A 65 -4.57 18.48 -0.81
C ARG A 65 -5.61 17.39 -0.66
N TYR A 66 -5.32 16.34 0.12
CA TYR A 66 -6.28 15.29 0.43
C TYR A 66 -7.55 15.83 1.10
N ARG A 67 -7.51 17.02 1.72
CA ARG A 67 -8.61 17.59 2.51
C ARG A 67 -9.88 17.85 1.69
N THR A 68 -9.78 17.90 0.35
CA THR A 68 -10.94 17.99 -0.53
C THR A 68 -11.70 16.66 -0.69
N MET A 69 -11.09 15.54 -0.27
CA MET A 69 -11.62 14.18 -0.48
C MET A 69 -11.72 13.38 0.82
N LEU A 70 -10.86 13.63 1.80
CA LEU A 70 -10.86 12.93 3.10
C LEU A 70 -11.05 13.91 4.25
N SER A 71 -11.74 13.46 5.29
CA SER A 71 -11.91 14.23 6.51
C SER A 71 -10.56 14.50 7.19
N PRO A 72 -10.22 15.78 7.46
CA PRO A 72 -9.02 16.10 8.22
C PRO A 72 -9.05 15.50 9.62
N THR A 73 -10.21 15.49 10.29
CA THR A 73 -10.33 14.96 11.66
C THR A 73 -9.99 13.48 11.72
N PHE A 74 -10.40 12.71 10.70
CA PHE A 74 -10.04 11.30 10.58
C PHE A 74 -8.53 11.10 10.43
N VAL A 75 -7.88 11.88 9.55
CA VAL A 75 -6.43 11.78 9.35
C VAL A 75 -5.67 12.17 10.63
N HIS A 76 -6.13 13.19 11.34
CA HIS A 76 -5.59 13.57 12.65
C HIS A 76 -5.70 12.44 13.68
N ASP A 77 -6.84 11.72 13.74
CA ASP A 77 -7.01 10.56 14.63
C ASP A 77 -6.03 9.43 14.30
N VAL A 78 -5.91 9.09 13.01
CA VAL A 78 -4.97 8.06 12.53
C VAL A 78 -3.54 8.39 12.92
N VAL A 79 -3.10 9.64 12.71
CA VAL A 79 -1.77 10.11 13.12
C VAL A 79 -1.61 10.04 14.63
N SER A 80 -2.58 10.54 15.40
CA SER A 80 -2.54 10.56 16.86
C SER A 80 -2.42 9.16 17.46
N ARG A 81 -3.27 8.22 17.04
CA ARG A 81 -3.26 6.82 17.51
C ARG A 81 -1.97 6.09 17.16
N HIS A 82 -1.34 6.44 16.04
CA HIS A 82 -0.04 5.90 15.69
C HIS A 82 1.07 6.43 16.59
N LEU A 83 1.10 7.74 16.81
CA LEU A 83 2.14 8.41 17.58
C LEU A 83 2.06 8.10 19.07
N SER A 84 0.86 7.93 19.62
CA SER A 84 0.65 7.50 21.00
C SER A 84 1.02 6.04 21.25
N GLY A 85 1.21 5.25 20.18
CA GLY A 85 1.43 3.81 20.27
C GLY A 85 0.16 2.99 20.48
N ALA A 86 -1.02 3.63 20.52
CA ALA A 86 -2.31 2.93 20.65
C ALA A 86 -2.58 1.96 19.50
N ALA A 87 -2.04 2.21 18.31
CA ALA A 87 -2.08 1.28 17.18
C ALA A 87 -0.88 1.43 16.23
N ASN A 88 -0.42 0.33 15.63
CA ASN A 88 0.62 0.39 14.60
C ASN A 88 0.02 0.63 13.20
N LEU A 89 -0.30 1.89 12.92
CA LEU A 89 -0.88 2.35 11.64
C LEU A 89 0.15 2.74 10.57
N GLY A 90 1.37 2.19 10.61
CA GLY A 90 2.46 2.55 9.69
C GLY A 90 2.12 2.37 8.21
N PRO A 91 1.55 1.23 7.78
CA PRO A 91 1.13 1.03 6.39
C PRO A 91 0.06 2.03 5.92
N GLN A 92 -0.91 2.35 6.78
CA GLN A 92 -1.98 3.30 6.48
C GLN A 92 -1.43 4.72 6.32
N LEU A 93 -0.53 5.13 7.22
CA LEU A 93 0.16 6.42 7.13
C LEU A 93 1.01 6.52 5.87
N TRP A 94 1.69 5.44 5.48
CA TRP A 94 2.43 5.42 4.22
C TRP A 94 1.51 5.59 3.01
N ALA A 95 0.36 4.91 2.99
CA ALA A 95 -0.63 5.09 1.92
C ALA A 95 -1.12 6.55 1.84
N LEU A 96 -1.41 7.18 2.99
CA LEU A 96 -1.80 8.59 3.06
C LEU A 96 -0.70 9.52 2.56
N ILE A 97 0.57 9.28 2.92
CA ILE A 97 1.72 10.06 2.43
C ILE A 97 1.82 9.94 0.91
N CYS A 98 1.80 8.73 0.38
CA CYS A 98 1.85 8.49 -1.07
C CYS A 98 0.69 9.19 -1.78
N PHE A 99 -0.51 9.12 -1.21
CA PHE A 99 -1.70 9.77 -1.76
C PHE A 99 -1.56 11.29 -1.77
N GLU A 100 -1.17 11.92 -0.67
CA GLU A 100 -0.95 13.37 -0.60
C GLU A 100 0.16 13.80 -1.58
N ARG A 101 1.26 13.06 -1.67
CA ARG A 101 2.34 13.35 -2.64
C ARG A 101 1.87 13.22 -4.08
N TRP A 102 1.08 12.20 -4.39
CA TRP A 102 0.48 12.04 -5.71
C TRP A 102 -0.43 13.22 -6.05
N LEU A 103 -1.30 13.63 -5.13
CA LEU A 103 -2.15 14.81 -5.32
C LEU A 103 -1.32 16.08 -5.56
N GLN A 104 -0.23 16.28 -4.82
CA GLN A 104 0.67 17.42 -5.02
C GLN A 104 1.29 17.43 -6.42
N LEU A 105 1.71 16.26 -6.93
CA LEU A 105 2.30 16.12 -8.26
C LEU A 105 1.28 16.30 -9.40
N PHE A 106 0.06 15.76 -9.24
CA PHE A 106 -0.98 15.76 -10.27
C PHE A 106 -2.10 16.74 -9.94
N SER A 107 -1.73 18.03 -9.86
CA SER A 107 -2.65 19.10 -9.47
C SER A 107 -3.83 19.28 -10.41
N GLU A 108 -3.58 19.10 -11.70
CA GLU A 108 -4.55 19.26 -12.80
C GLU A 108 -5.66 18.21 -12.73
N TRP A 109 -5.40 17.04 -12.14
CA TRP A 109 -6.42 16.00 -11.97
C TRP A 109 -7.57 16.48 -11.07
N GLN A 110 -7.28 17.34 -10.08
CA GLN A 110 -8.32 17.96 -9.25
C GLN A 110 -9.11 19.05 -10.02
N SER A 111 -8.49 19.69 -11.02
CA SER A 111 -9.11 20.75 -11.81
C SER A 111 -10.01 20.21 -12.94
N GLY A 112 -9.73 19.01 -13.46
CA GLY A 112 -10.50 18.38 -14.55
C GLY A 112 -11.71 17.54 -14.09
N ALA A 113 -11.75 17.09 -12.85
CA ALA A 113 -12.82 16.21 -12.33
C ALA A 113 -14.19 16.89 -12.19
N GLY A 114 -14.27 18.22 -12.32
CA GLY A 114 -15.54 18.98 -12.32
C GLY A 114 -16.19 19.17 -13.69
N ALA A 115 -15.51 18.85 -14.80
CA ALA A 115 -15.99 19.20 -16.14
C ALA A 115 -16.50 18.02 -16.98
N ALA A 116 -16.13 16.77 -16.65
CA ALA A 116 -16.40 15.63 -17.54
C ALA A 116 -17.64 14.78 -17.17
N ASP A 117 -18.14 14.82 -15.93
CA ASP A 117 -19.02 13.72 -15.44
C ASP A 117 -20.52 14.08 -15.30
N SER A 118 -20.95 15.25 -15.78
CA SER A 118 -22.38 15.63 -15.73
C SER A 118 -23.16 15.33 -17.01
N ALA A 119 -22.46 15.12 -18.13
CA ALA A 119 -23.08 14.98 -19.45
C ALA A 119 -23.29 13.52 -19.89
N GLU A 120 -22.49 12.57 -19.38
CA GLU A 120 -22.49 11.19 -19.89
C GLU A 120 -23.38 10.22 -19.09
N TYR A 121 -23.72 10.52 -17.83
CA TYR A 121 -24.52 9.61 -17.00
C TYR A 121 -26.05 9.67 -17.26
N ARG A 122 -26.54 10.49 -18.21
CA ARG A 122 -27.98 10.58 -18.52
C ARG A 122 -28.44 9.75 -19.72
N ALA A 123 -27.62 8.87 -20.28
CA ALA A 123 -28.03 8.00 -21.38
C ALA A 123 -27.69 6.53 -21.08
N GLY A 124 -28.55 5.90 -20.30
CA GLY A 124 -28.46 4.49 -19.96
C GLY A 124 -29.78 3.98 -19.42
N GLU A 125 -30.82 4.09 -20.24
CA GLU A 125 -32.12 3.46 -20.03
C GLU A 125 -31.94 1.99 -19.62
N TRP A 126 -32.17 1.70 -18.35
CA TRP A 126 -32.40 0.35 -17.85
C TRP A 126 -33.78 -0.11 -18.32
N HIS A 127 -33.87 -0.59 -19.56
CA HIS A 127 -35.06 -1.33 -20.00
C HIS A 127 -35.07 -2.72 -19.36
N ASP A 128 -35.89 -2.83 -18.32
CA ASP A 128 -36.42 -4.07 -17.75
C ASP A 128 -36.96 -4.98 -18.87
N ARG A 129 -36.36 -6.16 -19.04
CA ARG A 129 -36.95 -7.28 -19.77
C ARG A 129 -37.14 -8.47 -18.83
N ARG A 130 -38.12 -8.35 -17.93
CA ARG A 130 -38.88 -9.50 -17.45
C ARG A 130 -39.81 -10.00 -18.56
N GLY A 131 -39.63 -11.25 -18.98
CA GLY A 131 -40.73 -12.04 -19.54
C GLY A 131 -40.40 -13.02 -20.67
N ALA A 132 -40.85 -14.26 -20.46
CA ALA A 132 -41.19 -15.30 -21.46
C ALA A 132 -40.07 -16.24 -21.96
N GLY A 133 -39.80 -17.29 -21.17
CA GLY A 133 -39.43 -18.60 -21.70
C GLY A 133 -40.58 -19.58 -21.46
N ARG A 134 -41.19 -20.07 -22.54
CA ARG A 134 -42.02 -21.28 -22.57
C ARG A 134 -41.14 -22.44 -23.00
#